data_AF-A0A7S0IE11-F1
#
_entry.id   AF-A0A7S0IE11-F1
#
_cell.length_a   1.000
_cell.length_b   1.000
_cell.length_c   1.000
_cell.angle_alpha   90.00
_cell.angle_beta   90.00
_cell.angle_gamma   90.00
#
_symmetry.space_group_name_H-M   'P 1'
#
loop_
_entity.id
_entity.type
_entity.pdbx_description
1 polymer ?
#
loop_
_entity_poly.entity_id
_entity_poly.type
_entity_poly.pdbx_seq_one_letter_code
_entity_poly.pdbx_strand_id
1 'polypeptide(L)'
;AKIVGPNSPATSAVPETHVIDLDDSDDSDNESSSLPAWFATTGGAWVLKRSESNRGEDIFFVRPESPEDRLEAERLLAADRGGESPWVLQRYIKRPMLVDGDFKFHLRVMVLAIDDLRVFVHDAAVALCAAEQFREEDGVDLSNKFAHATNHCVQKKH
;
A
#
# COMPACT_ATOMS: atom_id res chain seq x y z
N ALA A 1 19.93 18.46 -7.30
CA ALA A 1 18.76 18.30 -6.41
C ALA A 1 19.22 18.39 -4.96
N LYS A 2 18.60 19.24 -4.12
CA LYS A 2 18.90 19.27 -2.68
C LYS A 2 18.37 17.96 -2.09
N ILE A 3 19.27 17.13 -1.57
CA ILE A 3 18.87 15.97 -0.78
C ILE A 3 18.05 16.50 0.39
N VAL A 4 16.81 16.07 0.42
CA VAL A 4 15.85 16.50 1.41
C VAL A 4 16.33 15.99 2.77
N GLY A 5 16.59 16.90 3.71
CA GLY A 5 17.10 16.54 5.04
C GLY A 5 16.07 15.71 5.83
N PRO A 6 16.51 14.98 6.87
CA PRO A 6 15.67 14.02 7.61
C PRO A 6 14.42 14.65 8.27
N ASN A 7 14.40 15.97 8.48
CA ASN A 7 13.28 16.71 9.09
C ASN A 7 12.32 17.33 8.08
N SER A 8 12.35 16.88 6.83
CA SER A 8 11.46 17.45 5.81
C SER A 8 10.02 16.92 5.94
N PRO A 9 9.03 17.71 5.49
CA PRO A 9 7.66 17.23 5.35
C PRO A 9 7.54 16.00 4.44
N ALA A 10 8.42 15.87 3.44
CA ALA A 10 8.40 14.75 2.49
C ALA A 10 8.71 13.41 3.17
N THR A 11 9.64 13.40 4.12
CA THR A 11 10.01 12.20 4.88
C THR A 11 8.85 11.69 5.75
N SER A 12 8.03 12.61 6.30
CA SER A 12 6.84 12.26 7.08
C SER A 12 5.57 12.01 6.24
N ALA A 13 5.57 12.40 4.95
CA ALA A 13 4.40 12.31 4.07
C ALA A 13 4.19 10.92 3.47
N VAL A 14 5.20 10.04 3.55
CA VAL A 14 5.13 8.67 3.07
C VAL A 14 4.94 7.74 4.27
N PRO A 15 3.91 6.88 4.28
CA PRO A 15 3.78 5.85 5.32
C PRO A 15 5.01 4.95 5.36
N GLU A 16 5.30 4.38 6.52
CA GLU A 16 6.35 3.35 6.65
C GLU A 16 6.18 2.27 5.57
N THR A 17 7.23 2.01 4.81
CA THR A 17 7.20 1.18 3.61
C THR A 17 8.44 0.32 3.55
N HIS A 18 8.24 -0.98 3.37
CA HIS A 18 9.31 -1.97 3.24
C HIS A 18 9.15 -2.70 1.91
N VAL A 19 10.25 -2.84 1.19
CA VAL A 19 10.31 -3.64 -0.04
C VAL A 19 10.59 -5.09 0.35
N ILE A 20 9.85 -6.01 -0.25
CA ILE A 20 10.06 -7.46 -0.14
C ILE A 20 10.59 -7.91 -1.49
N ASP A 21 11.89 -8.18 -1.53
CA ASP A 21 12.55 -8.77 -2.67
C ASP A 21 12.52 -10.30 -2.54
N LEU A 22 11.96 -10.97 -3.56
CA LEU A 22 11.79 -12.41 -3.55
C LEU A 22 12.91 -13.14 -4.30
N ASP A 23 13.79 -12.41 -5.00
CA ASP A 23 14.86 -12.97 -5.84
C ASP A 23 16.21 -13.07 -5.11
N ASP A 24 16.38 -12.35 -3.99
CA ASP A 24 17.62 -12.30 -3.20
C ASP A 24 17.83 -13.53 -2.29
N SER A 25 16.99 -14.58 -2.37
CA SER A 25 17.19 -15.80 -1.58
C SER A 25 18.19 -16.75 -2.27
N ASP A 26 19.48 -16.47 -2.10
CA ASP A 26 20.59 -17.34 -2.56
C ASP A 26 20.82 -18.55 -1.62
N ASP A 27 19.87 -18.89 -0.75
CA ASP A 27 20.00 -19.98 0.22
C ASP A 27 19.11 -21.18 -0.14
N SER A 28 19.79 -22.25 -0.52
CA SER A 28 19.32 -23.62 -0.44
C SER A 28 18.74 -23.93 0.95
N ASP A 29 17.57 -24.56 0.97
CA ASP A 29 17.06 -25.36 2.08
C ASP A 29 16.67 -24.66 3.38
N ASN A 30 15.87 -23.58 3.33
CA ASN A 30 14.97 -23.33 4.45
C ASN A 30 13.62 -22.78 4.05
N GLU A 31 12.58 -23.42 4.56
CA GLU A 31 11.17 -23.07 4.49
C GLU A 31 10.88 -21.83 5.35
N SER A 32 11.68 -20.77 5.19
CA SER A 32 11.52 -19.52 5.93
C SER A 32 10.50 -18.64 5.23
N SER A 33 9.45 -18.27 5.97
CA SER A 33 8.47 -17.21 5.69
C SER A 33 8.95 -16.18 4.65
N SER A 34 8.15 -15.93 3.63
CA SER A 34 8.41 -14.86 2.65
C SER A 34 8.12 -13.47 3.25
N LEU A 35 7.35 -13.41 4.34
CA LEU A 35 7.18 -12.21 5.15
C LEU A 35 8.39 -11.97 6.06
N PRO A 36 8.80 -10.70 6.25
CA PRO A 36 9.89 -10.37 7.16
C PRO A 36 9.62 -10.82 8.60
N ALA A 37 10.61 -11.39 9.29
CA ALA A 37 10.44 -11.90 10.66
C ALA A 37 9.91 -10.84 11.65
N TRP A 38 10.30 -9.57 11.50
CA TRP A 38 9.83 -8.48 12.34
C TRP A 38 8.33 -8.21 12.18
N PHE A 39 7.74 -8.57 11.03
CA PHE A 39 6.33 -8.32 10.74
C PHE A 39 5.43 -8.98 11.78
N ALA A 40 5.72 -10.21 12.22
CA ALA A 40 4.93 -10.91 13.23
C ALA A 40 4.86 -10.19 14.59
N THR A 41 5.77 -9.25 14.85
CA THR A 41 5.85 -8.49 16.11
C THR A 41 5.33 -7.06 16.00
N THR A 42 4.98 -6.61 14.79
CA THR A 42 4.44 -5.27 14.58
C THR A 42 2.93 -5.23 14.83
N GLY A 43 2.39 -4.03 15.06
CA GLY A 43 0.99 -3.82 15.37
C GLY A 43 0.22 -3.08 14.27
N GLY A 44 -1.07 -3.39 14.15
CA GLY A 44 -2.01 -2.72 13.26
C GLY A 44 -1.88 -3.14 11.80
N ALA A 45 -2.75 -2.59 10.96
CA ALA A 45 -2.88 -3.02 9.57
C ALA A 45 -1.78 -2.50 8.64
N TRP A 46 -1.52 -3.30 7.61
CA TRP A 46 -0.59 -3.05 6.52
C TRP A 46 -1.26 -3.35 5.17
N VAL A 47 -0.66 -2.83 4.12
CA VAL A 47 -1.05 -3.07 2.73
C VAL A 47 0.11 -3.78 2.04
N LEU A 48 -0.14 -5.00 1.58
CA LEU A 48 0.73 -5.75 0.70
C LEU A 48 0.28 -5.49 -0.75
N LYS A 49 1.22 -5.05 -1.60
CA LYS A 49 0.95 -4.74 -3.01
C LYS A 49 2.19 -4.99 -3.87
N ARG A 50 1.99 -5.40 -5.13
CA ARG A 50 3.07 -5.44 -6.12
C ARG A 50 3.47 -4.05 -6.57
N SER A 51 4.76 -3.81 -6.75
CA SER A 51 5.31 -2.50 -7.14
C SER A 51 4.77 -1.98 -8.47
N GLU A 52 4.48 -2.87 -9.44
CA GLU A 52 4.06 -2.49 -10.79
C GLU A 52 2.57 -2.70 -11.08
N SER A 53 1.76 -3.08 -10.08
CA SER A 53 0.34 -3.34 -10.30
C SER A 53 -0.44 -2.02 -10.54
N ASN A 54 -0.52 -1.60 -11.80
CA ASN A 54 -1.15 -0.34 -12.22
C ASN A 54 -2.69 -0.30 -12.07
N ARG A 55 -3.31 -1.34 -11.50
CA ARG A 55 -4.77 -1.47 -11.36
C ARG A 55 -5.23 -1.64 -9.91
N GLY A 56 -4.32 -1.81 -8.95
CA GLY A 56 -4.68 -2.09 -7.56
C GLY A 56 -5.44 -3.40 -7.35
N GLU A 57 -5.40 -4.32 -8.33
CA GLU A 57 -6.06 -5.63 -8.25
C GLU A 57 -5.38 -6.54 -7.20
N ASP A 58 -4.08 -6.32 -6.97
CA ASP A 58 -3.25 -7.06 -6.03
C ASP A 58 -3.01 -6.30 -4.72
N ILE A 59 -3.97 -5.47 -4.32
CA ILE A 59 -3.96 -4.85 -2.98
C ILE A 59 -4.56 -5.85 -1.99
N PHE A 60 -3.74 -6.24 -1.03
CA PHE A 60 -4.14 -7.09 0.09
C PHE A 60 -3.90 -6.35 1.41
N PHE A 61 -4.92 -6.29 2.26
CA PHE A 61 -4.80 -5.72 3.59
C PHE A 61 -4.47 -6.84 4.56
N VAL A 62 -3.41 -6.66 5.36
CA VAL A 62 -2.87 -7.71 6.22
C VAL A 62 -2.67 -7.17 7.63
N ARG A 63 -3.15 -7.92 8.62
CA ARG A 63 -2.85 -7.71 10.04
C ARG A 63 -1.85 -8.77 10.53
N PRO A 64 -0.71 -8.36 11.11
CA PRO A 64 0.25 -9.28 11.72
C PRO A 64 -0.38 -10.26 12.72
N GLU A 65 -1.33 -9.76 13.51
CA GLU A 65 -2.02 -10.53 14.53
C GLU A 65 -3.02 -11.56 13.97
N SER A 66 -3.40 -11.46 12.69
CA SER A 66 -4.33 -12.39 12.04
C SER A 66 -3.55 -13.54 11.38
N PRO A 67 -3.66 -14.79 11.87
CA PRO A 67 -3.02 -15.93 11.23
C PRO A 67 -3.52 -16.17 9.79
N GLU A 68 -4.79 -15.88 9.53
CA GLU A 68 -5.40 -16.01 8.21
C GLU A 68 -4.81 -14.98 7.23
N ASP A 69 -4.74 -13.71 7.64
CA ASP A 69 -4.16 -12.67 6.78
C ASP A 69 -2.68 -12.99 6.48
N ARG A 70 -1.92 -13.50 7.46
CA ARG A 70 -0.52 -13.91 7.27
C ARG A 70 -0.39 -15.08 6.32
N LEU A 71 -1.22 -16.11 6.47
CA LEU A 71 -1.18 -17.28 5.59
C LEU A 71 -1.49 -16.90 4.13
N GLU A 72 -2.47 -16.03 3.92
CA GLU A 72 -2.81 -15.56 2.58
C GLU A 72 -1.71 -14.68 1.98
N ALA A 73 -1.12 -13.77 2.78
CA ALA A 73 0.03 -12.97 2.34
C ALA A 73 1.22 -13.85 1.93
N GLU A 74 1.54 -14.90 2.71
CA GLU A 74 2.55 -15.90 2.36
C GLU A 74 2.22 -16.62 1.07
N ARG A 75 0.96 -17.04 0.89
CA ARG A 75 0.51 -17.70 -0.35
C ARG A 75 0.69 -16.81 -1.57
N LEU A 76 0.35 -15.52 -1.46
CA LEU A 76 0.50 -14.54 -2.54
C LEU A 76 1.97 -14.30 -2.90
N LEU A 77 2.85 -14.17 -1.90
CA LEU A 77 4.29 -14.00 -2.10
C LEU A 77 4.93 -15.26 -2.70
N ALA A 78 4.61 -16.43 -2.15
CA ALA A 78 5.14 -17.70 -2.64
C ALA A 78 4.72 -18.00 -4.09
N ALA A 79 3.48 -17.65 -4.47
CA ALA A 79 2.99 -17.81 -5.83
C ALA A 79 3.69 -16.89 -6.85
N ASP A 80 4.43 -15.89 -6.39
CA ASP A 80 5.15 -14.92 -7.22
C ASP A 80 6.68 -14.97 -7.05
N ARG A 81 7.21 -16.06 -6.48
CA ARG A 81 8.67 -16.26 -6.42
C ARG A 81 9.24 -16.30 -7.85
N GLY A 82 10.29 -15.51 -8.09
CA GLY A 82 10.85 -15.32 -9.43
C GLY A 82 10.07 -14.33 -10.31
N GLY A 83 9.13 -13.58 -9.73
CA GLY A 83 8.42 -12.51 -10.41
C GLY A 83 9.34 -11.29 -10.65
N GLU A 84 9.20 -10.64 -11.81
CA GLU A 84 10.09 -9.53 -12.23
C GLU A 84 9.98 -8.25 -11.38
N SER A 85 9.02 -8.18 -10.46
CA SER A 85 8.73 -6.97 -9.67
C SER A 85 8.67 -7.29 -8.18
N PRO A 86 9.33 -6.49 -7.33
CA PRO A 86 9.28 -6.70 -5.90
C PRO A 86 7.90 -6.38 -5.33
N TRP A 87 7.62 -6.95 -4.16
CA TRP A 87 6.45 -6.62 -3.37
C TRP A 87 6.75 -5.48 -2.42
N VAL A 88 5.69 -4.79 -2.00
CA VAL A 88 5.78 -3.69 -1.03
C VAL A 88 4.81 -3.95 0.10
N LEU A 89 5.32 -3.88 1.32
CA LEU A 89 4.57 -3.91 2.55
C LEU A 89 4.57 -2.50 3.15
N GLN A 90 3.41 -1.84 3.12
CA GLN A 90 3.27 -0.43 3.52
C GLN A 90 2.27 -0.29 4.67
N ARG A 91 2.61 0.52 5.67
CA ARG A 91 1.74 0.79 6.82
C ARG A 91 0.41 1.38 6.36
N TYR A 92 -0.69 0.78 6.80
CA TYR A 92 -2.02 1.25 6.44
C TYR A 92 -2.37 2.53 7.20
N ILE A 93 -2.86 3.55 6.47
CA ILE A 93 -3.40 4.79 7.06
C ILE A 93 -4.81 4.49 7.61
N LYS A 94 -4.89 4.25 8.92
CA LYS A 94 -6.14 3.88 9.60
C LYS A 94 -7.11 5.03 9.90
N ARG A 95 -6.63 6.27 9.84
CA ARG A 95 -7.43 7.50 10.08
C ARG A 95 -7.32 8.44 8.88
N PRO A 96 -7.86 8.06 7.71
CA PRO A 96 -7.86 8.94 6.55
C PRO A 96 -8.82 10.11 6.78
N MET A 97 -8.61 11.20 6.04
CA MET A 97 -9.67 12.19 5.89
C MET A 97 -10.82 11.57 5.08
N LEU A 98 -12.06 11.88 5.46
CA LEU A 98 -13.26 11.36 4.82
C LEU A 98 -14.02 12.49 4.13
N VAL A 99 -14.52 12.25 2.92
CA VAL A 99 -15.50 13.12 2.26
C VAL A 99 -16.84 12.92 2.97
N ASP A 100 -17.46 14.03 3.35
CA ASP A 100 -18.72 14.09 4.10
C ASP A 100 -18.73 13.28 5.42
N GLY A 101 -17.55 12.94 5.95
CA GLY A 101 -17.40 12.13 7.15
C GLY A 101 -17.51 10.62 6.93
N ASP A 102 -17.80 10.17 5.71
CA ASP A 102 -18.15 8.76 5.44
C ASP A 102 -17.21 8.06 4.45
N PHE A 103 -16.66 8.76 3.45
CA PHE A 103 -15.99 8.09 2.33
C PHE A 103 -14.50 8.39 2.25
N LYS A 104 -13.69 7.34 2.26
CA LYS A 104 -12.25 7.45 2.01
C LYS A 104 -12.00 7.93 0.58
N PHE A 105 -10.99 8.77 0.39
CA PHE A 105 -10.58 9.23 -0.94
C PHE A 105 -9.05 9.32 -1.07
N HIS A 106 -8.57 9.39 -2.31
CA HIS A 106 -7.21 9.88 -2.59
C HIS A 106 -7.25 10.98 -3.65
N LEU A 107 -6.23 11.84 -3.64
CA LEU A 107 -6.06 12.87 -4.66
C LEU A 107 -5.12 12.36 -5.75
N ARG A 108 -5.54 12.49 -7.01
CA ARG A 108 -4.66 12.39 -8.16
C ARG A 108 -4.26 13.78 -8.61
N VAL A 109 -2.97 14.07 -8.42
CA VAL A 109 -2.33 15.34 -8.75
C VAL A 109 -1.45 15.14 -9.97
N MET A 110 -1.56 16.04 -10.95
CA MET A 110 -0.74 15.99 -12.16
C MET A 110 0.53 16.81 -11.95
N VAL A 111 1.68 16.22 -12.22
CA VAL A 111 2.99 16.87 -12.11
C VAL A 111 3.70 16.77 -13.45
N LEU A 112 4.20 17.91 -13.94
CA LEU A 112 4.99 18.01 -15.17
C LEU A 112 6.44 18.32 -14.80
N ALA A 113 7.36 17.42 -15.16
CA ALA A 113 8.79 17.65 -15.06
C ALA A 113 9.39 17.83 -16.46
N ILE A 114 10.04 18.96 -16.72
CA ILE A 114 10.64 19.31 -18.03
C ILE A 114 12.02 19.96 -17.90
N ASP A 115 12.81 19.84 -18.96
CA ASP A 115 14.17 20.39 -19.09
C ASP A 115 15.06 20.00 -17.90
N ASP A 116 15.74 20.97 -17.28
CA ASP A 116 16.66 20.79 -16.15
C ASP A 116 15.91 20.59 -14.81
N LEU A 117 15.02 19.59 -14.75
CA LEU A 117 14.18 19.25 -13.60
C LEU A 117 13.31 20.41 -13.09
N ARG A 118 12.74 21.19 -14.02
CA ARG A 118 11.69 22.14 -13.68
C ARG A 118 10.39 21.37 -13.44
N VAL A 119 9.91 21.40 -12.20
CA VAL A 119 8.73 20.65 -11.75
C VAL A 119 7.56 21.61 -11.57
N PHE A 120 6.46 21.35 -12.26
CA PHE A 120 5.20 22.09 -12.18
C PHE A 120 4.11 21.18 -11.63
N VAL A 121 3.34 21.65 -10.67
CA VAL A 121 2.16 20.96 -10.14
C VAL A 121 0.94 21.64 -10.75
N HIS A 122 0.03 20.88 -11.34
CA HIS A 122 -1.21 21.43 -11.88
C HIS A 122 -2.15 21.85 -10.73
N ASP A 123 -2.78 23.02 -10.84
CA ASP A 123 -3.60 23.59 -9.76
C ASP A 123 -4.86 22.76 -9.44
N ALA A 124 -5.44 22.09 -10.44
CA ALA A 124 -6.55 21.18 -10.24
C ALA A 124 -6.07 19.75 -9.94
N ALA A 125 -6.66 19.14 -8.90
CA ALA A 125 -6.52 17.73 -8.58
C ALA A 125 -7.88 17.02 -8.66
N VAL A 126 -7.86 15.71 -8.86
CA VAL A 126 -9.08 14.88 -8.89
C VAL A 126 -9.15 14.05 -7.62
N ALA A 127 -10.25 14.19 -6.86
CA ALA A 127 -10.56 13.29 -5.76
C ALA A 127 -11.20 12.00 -6.29
N LEU A 128 -10.66 10.86 -5.88
CA LEU A 128 -11.16 9.53 -6.20
C LEU A 128 -11.66 8.89 -4.91
N CYS A 129 -12.98 8.79 -4.79
CA CYS A 129 -13.66 8.33 -3.58
C CYS A 129 -13.90 6.81 -3.61
N ALA A 130 -13.99 6.23 -2.41
CA ALA A 130 -14.52 4.89 -2.17
C ALA A 130 -16.02 4.85 -2.47
N ALA A 131 -16.52 3.73 -3.00
CA ALA A 131 -17.94 3.49 -3.24
C ALA A 131 -18.70 3.12 -1.96
N GLU A 132 -17.98 2.54 -0.98
CA GLU A 132 -18.57 2.14 0.30
C GLU A 132 -18.04 2.98 1.47
N GLN A 133 -18.86 3.11 2.50
CA GLN A 133 -18.56 3.89 3.69
C GLN A 133 -17.35 3.31 4.44
N PHE A 134 -16.44 4.19 4.81
CA PHE A 134 -15.33 3.91 5.68
C PHE A 134 -15.78 4.02 7.14
N ARG A 135 -15.68 2.91 7.89
CA ARG A 135 -15.94 2.93 9.33
C ARG A 135 -14.63 3.00 10.09
N GLU A 136 -14.55 3.92 11.06
CA GLU A 136 -13.41 4.05 11.98
C GLU A 136 -13.70 3.29 13.28
N GLU A 137 -13.37 1.99 13.35
CA GLU A 137 -13.47 1.23 14.61
C GLU A 137 -12.29 0.24 14.75
N ASP A 138 -11.90 -0.07 15.99
CA ASP A 138 -10.97 -1.15 16.25
C ASP A 138 -11.62 -2.48 15.85
N GLY A 139 -11.01 -3.22 14.91
CA GLY A 139 -11.61 -4.44 14.34
C GLY A 139 -12.36 -4.25 13.02
N VAL A 140 -12.17 -3.12 12.33
CA VAL A 140 -12.67 -2.89 10.97
C VAL A 140 -12.39 -4.07 10.04
N ASP A 141 -13.43 -4.44 9.29
CA ASP A 141 -13.36 -5.44 8.23
C ASP A 141 -12.56 -4.92 7.03
N LEU A 142 -11.26 -5.23 7.04
CA LEU A 142 -10.35 -4.88 5.96
C LEU A 142 -10.58 -5.71 4.67
N SER A 143 -11.50 -6.69 4.69
CA SER A 143 -11.85 -7.46 3.49
C SER A 143 -12.70 -6.64 2.52
N ASN A 144 -13.40 -5.60 2.99
CA ASN A 144 -14.16 -4.69 2.14
C ASN A 144 -13.23 -3.74 1.38
N LYS A 145 -12.76 -4.20 0.22
CA LYS A 145 -11.90 -3.42 -0.67
C LYS A 145 -12.57 -2.15 -1.20
N PHE A 146 -13.91 -2.11 -1.31
CA PHE A 146 -14.63 -0.96 -1.83
C PHE A 146 -14.64 0.24 -0.87
N ALA A 147 -14.54 0.00 0.45
CA ALA A 147 -14.35 1.05 1.45
C ALA A 147 -12.88 1.49 1.60
N HIS A 148 -11.92 0.59 1.30
CA HIS A 148 -10.51 0.79 1.68
C HIS A 148 -9.56 1.11 0.53
N ALA A 149 -9.85 0.71 -0.71
CA ALA A 149 -9.01 0.91 -1.88
C ALA A 149 -9.71 1.76 -2.94
N THR A 150 -9.27 2.99 -3.14
CA THR A 150 -9.98 4.00 -3.96
C THR A 150 -9.54 4.04 -5.43
N ASN A 151 -8.78 3.04 -5.89
CA ASN A 151 -8.38 2.89 -7.29
C ASN A 151 -9.60 2.61 -8.17
N HIS A 152 -9.69 3.31 -9.31
CA HIS A 152 -10.81 3.18 -10.25
C HIS A 152 -11.08 1.74 -10.70
N CYS A 153 -10.04 0.94 -10.93
CA CYS A 153 -10.16 -0.45 -11.34
C CYS A 153 -10.75 -1.36 -10.24
N VAL A 154 -10.54 -1.04 -8.97
CA VAL A 154 -11.18 -1.71 -7.84
C VAL A 154 -12.63 -1.24 -7.75
N GLN A 155 -12.85 0.07 -7.74
CA GLN A 155 -14.16 0.69 -7.54
C GLN A 155 -15.18 0.34 -8.63
N LYS A 156 -14.73 0.12 -9.88
CA LYS A 156 -15.58 -0.35 -10.99
C LYS A 156 -16.18 -1.75 -10.82
N LYS A 157 -15.71 -2.54 -9.84
CA LYS A 157 -16.18 -3.92 -9.59
C LYS A 157 -17.30 -3.98 -8.55
N HIS A 158 -17.67 -2.85 -7.94
CA HIS A 158 -18.89 -2.70 -7.14
C HIS A 158 -20.08 -2.55 -8.09
#